data_AF-A0AA42R454-F1
#
_entry.id   AF-A0AA42R454-F1
#
_cell.length_a   1.000
_cell.length_b   1.000
_cell.length_c   1.000
_cell.angle_alpha   90.00
_cell.angle_beta   90.00
_cell.angle_gamma   90.00
#
_symmetry.space_group_name_H-M   'P 1'
#
loop_
_entity.id
_entity.type
_entity.pdbx_description
1 polymer ?
#
loop_
_entity_poly.entity_id
_entity_poly.type
_entity_poly.pdbx_seq_one_letter_code
_entity_poly.pdbx_strand_id
1 'polypeptide(L)'
;FISRRASLDRISQVLFIAWYRAELAGNSWKQKSCAECQHKILSPQQKRIMANFYRGLSVVQIAHALKISDKTVFTQKYVMMQKFNLRTDFELIALIRRMVQRNSYPNRLGDYLAFSLIL
;
A
#
# COMPACT_ATOMS: atom_id res chain seq x y z
N PHE A 1 -26.79 10.47 14.01
CA PHE A 1 -26.54 11.92 14.04
C PHE A 1 -27.04 12.47 15.37
N ILE A 2 -26.21 13.21 16.10
CA ILE A 2 -26.59 13.86 17.36
C ILE A 2 -26.44 15.37 17.14
N SER A 3 -27.52 16.13 17.34
CA SER A 3 -27.46 17.59 17.28
C SER A 3 -26.57 18.13 18.39
N ARG A 4 -25.77 19.17 18.10
CA ARG A 4 -24.94 19.84 19.12
C ARG A 4 -25.75 20.55 20.20
N ARG A 5 -27.05 20.77 19.98
CA ARG A 5 -27.99 21.38 20.93
C ARG A 5 -28.86 20.36 21.66
N ALA A 6 -28.57 19.06 21.53
CA ALA A 6 -29.34 18.03 22.22
C ALA A 6 -29.15 18.14 23.75
N SER A 7 -30.20 17.81 24.51
CA SER A 7 -30.11 17.72 25.95
C SER A 7 -29.17 16.60 26.39
N LEU A 8 -28.61 16.72 27.59
CA LEU A 8 -27.73 15.69 28.16
C LEU A 8 -28.41 14.33 28.25
N ASP A 9 -29.70 14.31 28.62
CA ASP A 9 -30.51 13.09 28.64
C ASP A 9 -30.56 12.41 27.26
N ARG A 10 -30.82 13.18 26.21
CA ARG A 10 -30.88 12.65 24.84
C ARG A 10 -29.52 12.14 24.37
N ILE A 11 -28.44 12.84 24.71
CA ILE A 11 -27.08 12.40 24.38
C ILE A 11 -26.75 11.10 25.12
N SER A 12 -27.02 11.04 26.42
CA SER A 12 -26.79 9.86 27.26
C SER A 12 -27.55 8.64 26.74
N GLN A 13 -28.83 8.82 26.39
CA GLN A 13 -29.66 7.75 25.84
C GLN A 13 -29.13 7.22 24.50
N VAL A 14 -28.76 8.11 23.57
CA VAL A 14 -28.23 7.70 22.27
C VAL A 14 -26.89 6.97 22.43
N LEU A 15 -26.03 7.45 23.33
CA LEU A 15 -24.74 6.82 23.62
C LEU A 15 -24.94 5.43 24.22
N PHE A 16 -25.82 5.30 25.22
CA PHE A 16 -26.12 4.03 25.87
C PHE A 16 -26.66 3.00 24.89
N ILE A 17 -27.61 3.38 24.02
CA ILE A 17 -28.17 2.49 23.01
C ILE A 17 -27.10 2.06 22.00
N ALA A 18 -26.26 2.99 21.54
CA ALA A 18 -25.18 2.69 20.60
C ALA A 18 -24.14 1.73 21.21
N TRP A 19 -23.76 1.97 22.47
CA TRP A 19 -22.85 1.13 23.23
C TRP A 19 -23.41 -0.28 23.43
N TYR A 20 -24.64 -0.37 23.95
CA TYR A 20 -25.30 -1.64 24.21
C TYR A 20 -25.46 -2.49 22.94
N ARG A 21 -25.80 -1.85 21.81
CA ARG A 21 -25.86 -2.53 20.50
C ARG A 21 -24.49 -3.02 20.03
N ALA A 22 -23.43 -2.25 20.27
CA ALA A 22 -22.08 -2.67 19.91
C ALA A 22 -21.64 -3.90 20.72
N GLU A 23 -21.94 -3.91 22.02
CA GLU A 23 -21.64 -5.02 22.93
C GLU A 23 -22.40 -6.30 22.54
N LEU A 24 -23.73 -6.21 22.33
CA LEU A 24 -24.56 -7.35 21.95
C LEU A 24 -24.20 -7.92 20.57
N ALA A 25 -23.73 -7.09 19.64
CA ALA A 25 -23.29 -7.54 18.33
C ALA A 25 -21.98 -8.36 18.40
N GLY A 26 -21.40 -8.58 19.58
CA GLY A 26 -20.13 -9.26 19.73
C GLY A 26 -19.02 -8.50 19.00
N ASN A 27 -19.16 -7.18 18.86
CA ASN A 27 -18.10 -6.31 18.38
C ASN A 27 -17.04 -6.21 19.49
N SER A 28 -16.35 -7.33 19.74
CA SER A 28 -14.93 -7.22 20.00
C SER A 28 -14.42 -6.26 18.94
N TRP A 29 -13.83 -5.15 19.36
CA TRP A 29 -13.02 -4.35 18.48
C TRP A 29 -11.90 -5.29 18.06
N LYS A 30 -12.16 -6.16 17.07
CA LYS A 30 -11.19 -7.08 16.51
C LYS A 30 -10.07 -6.13 16.14
N GLN A 31 -8.96 -6.19 16.88
CA GLN A 31 -7.75 -5.49 16.51
C GLN A 31 -7.65 -5.71 15.02
N LYS A 32 -7.61 -4.62 14.23
CA LYS A 32 -7.52 -4.71 12.78
C LYS A 32 -6.18 -5.39 12.48
N SER A 33 -6.19 -6.71 12.53
CA SER A 33 -5.03 -7.55 12.32
C SER A 33 -4.92 -7.68 10.82
N CYS A 34 -3.78 -7.27 10.28
CA CYS A 34 -3.49 -7.49 8.87
C CYS A 34 -3.23 -8.99 8.58
N ALA A 35 -3.40 -9.89 9.56
CA ALA A 35 -3.22 -11.34 9.39
C ALA A 35 -4.15 -11.93 8.30
N GLU A 36 -5.36 -11.40 8.15
CA GLU A 36 -6.32 -11.85 7.13
C GLU A 36 -6.35 -10.94 5.89
N CYS A 37 -5.54 -9.88 5.85
CA CYS A 37 -5.50 -9.00 4.69
C CYS A 37 -4.87 -9.72 3.49
N GLN A 38 -5.60 -9.80 2.37
CA GLN A 38 -5.01 -10.20 1.10
C GLN A 38 -4.05 -9.12 0.59
N HIS A 39 -2.78 -9.23 0.99
CA HIS A 39 -1.74 -8.32 0.56
C HIS A 39 -1.50 -8.46 -0.94
N LYS A 40 -1.44 -7.32 -1.65
CA LYS A 40 -1.02 -7.30 -3.05
C LYS A 40 0.49 -7.52 -3.13
N ILE A 41 0.91 -8.75 -3.44
CA ILE A 41 2.33 -9.16 -3.43
C ILE A 41 3.00 -8.82 -4.75
N LEU A 42 4.14 -8.14 -4.73
CA LEU A 42 4.99 -7.91 -5.90
C LEU A 42 5.76 -9.16 -6.29
N SER A 43 5.83 -9.48 -7.59
CA SER A 43 6.75 -10.51 -8.08
C SER A 43 8.21 -10.05 -7.93
N PRO A 44 9.20 -10.96 -7.94
CA PRO A 44 10.61 -10.58 -7.88
C PRO A 44 11.03 -9.59 -8.98
N GLN A 45 10.50 -9.77 -10.20
CA GLN A 45 10.77 -8.86 -11.31
C GLN A 45 10.13 -7.48 -11.09
N GLN A 46 8.91 -7.43 -10.56
CA GLN A 46 8.24 -6.17 -10.21
C GLN A 46 9.02 -5.42 -9.12
N LYS A 47 9.53 -6.13 -8.10
CA LYS A 47 10.39 -5.53 -7.07
C LYS A 47 11.68 -4.94 -7.67
N ARG A 48 12.35 -5.66 -8.58
CA ARG A 48 13.53 -5.16 -9.31
C ARG A 48 13.23 -3.90 -10.12
N ILE A 49 12.13 -3.88 -10.85
CA ILE A 49 11.71 -2.72 -11.65
C ILE A 49 11.38 -1.52 -10.73
N MET A 50 10.58 -1.73 -9.68
CA MET A 50 10.21 -0.69 -8.73
C MET A 50 11.40 -0.12 -7.96
N ALA A 51 12.37 -0.96 -7.58
CA ALA A 51 13.61 -0.52 -6.95
C ALA A 51 14.43 0.40 -7.87
N ASN A 52 14.47 0.14 -9.18
CA ASN A 52 15.17 1.03 -10.11
C ASN A 52 14.39 2.32 -10.41
N PHE A 53 13.06 2.28 -10.44
CA PHE A 53 12.27 3.52 -10.48
C PHE A 53 12.50 4.38 -9.23
N TYR A 54 12.64 3.77 -8.04
CA TYR A 54 12.99 4.48 -6.82
C TYR A 54 14.35 5.21 -6.93
N ARG A 55 15.33 4.59 -7.60
CA ARG A 55 16.64 5.17 -7.90
C ARG A 55 16.61 6.28 -8.97
N GLY A 56 15.45 6.56 -9.57
CA GLY A 56 15.29 7.60 -10.59
C GLY A 56 15.66 7.17 -12.01
N LEU A 57 15.81 5.86 -12.28
CA LEU A 57 16.09 5.38 -13.62
C LEU A 57 14.84 5.49 -14.51
N SER A 58 15.06 5.87 -15.78
CA SER A 58 14.03 5.86 -16.82
C SER A 58 13.71 4.44 -17.29
N VAL A 59 12.59 4.27 -18.01
CA VAL A 59 12.19 2.97 -18.58
C VAL A 59 13.31 2.34 -19.42
N VAL A 60 14.00 3.13 -20.24
CA VAL A 60 15.09 2.66 -21.10
C VAL A 60 16.31 2.23 -20.26
N GLN A 61 16.67 3.02 -19.25
CA GLN A 61 17.77 2.68 -18.34
C GLN A 61 17.48 1.41 -17.54
N ILE A 62 16.23 1.22 -17.10
CA ILE A 62 15.80 0.00 -16.41
C ILE A 62 15.86 -1.21 -17.34
N ALA A 63 15.40 -1.07 -18.58
CA ALA A 63 15.44 -2.12 -19.58
C ALA A 63 16.88 -2.61 -19.81
N HIS A 64 17.81 -1.65 -19.98
CA HIS A 64 19.24 -1.93 -20.09
C HIS A 64 19.80 -2.61 -18.82
N ALA A 65 19.53 -2.05 -17.64
CA ALA A 65 20.04 -2.57 -16.36
C ALA A 65 19.55 -3.99 -16.05
N LEU A 66 18.32 -4.33 -16.47
CA LEU A 66 17.71 -5.63 -16.24
C LEU A 66 17.85 -6.59 -17.44
N LYS A 67 18.49 -6.17 -18.53
CA LYS A 67 18.64 -6.94 -19.79
C LYS A 67 17.30 -7.48 -20.32
N ILE A 68 16.27 -6.64 -20.31
CA ILE A 68 14.92 -6.93 -20.84
C ILE A 68 14.48 -5.84 -21.81
N SER A 69 13.41 -6.05 -22.56
CA SER A 69 12.89 -5.01 -23.45
C SER A 69 12.26 -3.86 -22.68
N ASP A 70 12.38 -2.66 -23.24
CA ASP A 70 11.65 -1.44 -22.85
C ASP A 70 10.14 -1.68 -22.78
N LYS A 71 9.58 -2.41 -23.75
CA LYS A 71 8.18 -2.84 -23.76
C LYS A 71 7.81 -3.65 -22.53
N THR A 72 8.70 -4.53 -22.07
CA THR A 72 8.46 -5.32 -20.86
C THR A 72 8.43 -4.43 -19.62
N VAL A 73 9.36 -3.48 -19.51
CA VAL A 73 9.39 -2.52 -18.38
C VAL A 73 8.12 -1.67 -18.37
N PHE A 74 7.70 -1.16 -19.53
CA PHE A 74 6.49 -0.36 -19.68
C PHE A 74 5.24 -1.16 -19.29
N THR A 75 5.08 -2.37 -19.82
CA THR A 75 3.97 -3.26 -19.47
C THR A 75 3.94 -3.56 -17.98
N GLN A 76 5.09 -3.91 -17.37
CA GLN A 76 5.15 -4.17 -15.93
C GLN A 76 4.81 -2.94 -15.09
N LYS A 77 5.24 -1.74 -15.51
CA LYS A 77 4.86 -0.47 -14.87
C LYS A 77 3.34 -0.30 -14.86
N TYR A 78 2.67 -0.47 -16.01
CA TYR A 78 1.21 -0.34 -16.10
C TYR A 78 0.46 -1.42 -15.30
N VAL A 79 0.95 -2.66 -15.34
CA VAL A 79 0.39 -3.73 -14.49
C VAL A 79 0.50 -3.38 -13.01
N MET A 80 1.58 -2.72 -12.57
CA MET A 80 1.71 -2.22 -11.20
C MET A 80 0.76 -1.08 -10.88
N MET A 81 0.60 -0.14 -11.78
CA MET A 81 -0.40 0.92 -11.61
C MET A 81 -1.81 0.33 -11.46
N GLN A 82 -2.21 -0.59 -12.34
CA GLN A 82 -3.51 -1.26 -12.25
C GLN A 82 -3.66 -2.08 -10.96
N LYS A 83 -2.64 -2.87 -10.62
CA LYS A 83 -2.63 -3.70 -9.42
C LYS A 83 -2.88 -2.87 -8.17
N PHE A 84 -2.31 -1.68 -8.05
CA PHE A 84 -2.48 -0.80 -6.89
C PHE A 84 -3.52 0.31 -7.09
N ASN A 85 -4.27 0.29 -8.18
CA ASN A 85 -5.27 1.31 -8.54
C ASN A 85 -4.68 2.74 -8.57
N LEU A 86 -3.53 2.88 -9.23
CA LEU A 86 -2.81 4.14 -9.41
C LEU A 86 -3.09 4.69 -10.80
N ARG A 87 -3.27 6.01 -10.89
CA ARG A 87 -3.60 6.72 -12.14
C ARG A 87 -2.42 7.43 -12.75
N THR A 88 -1.41 7.77 -11.95
CA THR A 88 -0.29 8.61 -12.40
C THR A 88 1.06 8.01 -12.01
N ASP A 89 2.10 8.39 -12.75
CA ASP A 89 3.48 8.05 -12.43
C ASP A 89 3.89 8.59 -11.06
N PHE A 90 3.37 9.77 -10.69
CA PHE A 90 3.57 10.35 -9.37
C PHE A 90 3.02 9.43 -8.26
N GLU A 91 1.80 8.91 -8.42
CA GLU A 91 1.21 7.97 -7.45
C GLU A 91 2.02 6.68 -7.34
N LEU A 92 2.53 6.16 -8.46
CA LEU A 92 3.43 5.02 -8.47
C LEU A 92 4.70 5.29 -7.65
N ILE A 93 5.37 6.42 -7.90
CA ILE A 93 6.58 6.79 -7.18
C ILE A 93 6.30 7.04 -5.70
N ALA A 94 5.18 7.69 -5.36
CA ALA A 94 4.76 7.90 -3.98
C ALA A 94 4.53 6.57 -3.25
N LEU A 95 3.89 5.60 -3.90
CA LEU A 95 3.72 4.26 -3.35
C LEU A 95 5.05 3.55 -3.14
N ILE A 96 5.94 3.57 -4.13
CA ILE A 96 7.27 2.96 -4.04
C ILE A 96 8.05 3.55 -2.86
N ARG A 97 8.06 4.89 -2.70
CA ARG A 97 8.69 5.55 -1.56
C ARG A 97 8.14 5.07 -0.22
N ARG A 98 6.81 4.96 -0.08
CA ARG A 98 6.17 4.43 1.14
C ARG A 98 6.56 2.98 1.41
N MET A 99 6.65 2.14 0.37
CA MET A 99 7.08 0.74 0.51
C MET A 99 8.53 0.63 0.99
N VAL A 100 9.43 1.48 0.47
CA VAL A 100 10.82 1.55 0.93
C VAL A 100 10.91 2.00 2.38
N GLN A 101 10.17 3.04 2.77
CA GLN A 101 10.15 3.56 4.16
C GLN A 101 9.63 2.53 5.16
N ARG A 102 8.54 1.81 4.83
CA ARG A 102 7.96 0.80 5.71
C ARG A 102 8.76 -0.50 5.73
N ASN A 103 9.44 -0.82 4.62
CA ASN A 103 10.28 -2.00 4.45
C ASN A 103 9.68 -3.31 5.01
N SER A 104 8.38 -3.52 4.81
CA SER A 104 7.63 -4.61 5.44
C SER A 104 7.33 -5.74 4.45
N TYR A 105 7.28 -6.98 4.97
CA TYR A 105 6.80 -8.14 4.20
C TYR A 105 5.34 -7.93 3.76
N PRO A 106 4.93 -8.36 2.56
CA PRO A 106 5.66 -9.14 1.55
C PRO A 106 6.41 -8.31 0.49
N ASN A 107 6.28 -6.98 0.53
CA ASN A 107 6.81 -6.05 -0.47
C ASN A 107 8.04 -5.30 0.05
N ARG A 108 8.96 -6.04 0.68
CA ARG A 108 10.24 -5.51 1.19
C ARG A 108 11.14 -5.15 0.01
N LEU A 109 11.12 -3.87 -0.39
CA LEU A 109 11.94 -3.36 -1.50
C LEU A 109 13.40 -3.13 -1.09
N GLY A 110 13.68 -2.96 0.21
CA GLY A 110 15.03 -2.72 0.73
C GLY A 110 16.04 -3.78 0.28
N ASP A 111 15.61 -5.04 0.18
CA ASP A 111 16.48 -6.14 -0.26
C ASP A 111 17.01 -5.89 -1.68
N TYR A 112 16.17 -5.38 -2.57
CA TYR A 112 16.52 -5.07 -3.96
C TYR A 112 17.29 -3.75 -4.12
N LEU A 113 17.29 -2.90 -3.08
CA LEU A 113 18.08 -1.68 -3.02
C LEU A 113 19.53 -1.96 -2.60
N ALA A 114 19.75 -2.93 -1.73
CA ALA A 114 21.08 -3.29 -1.21
C ALA A 114 21.98 -4.01 -2.23
N PHE A 115 21.42 -4.79 -3.16
CA PHE A 115 22.19 -5.60 -4.13
C PHE A 115 22.94 -4.82 -5.23
N SER A 116 22.94 -3.48 -5.23
CA SER A 116 23.60 -2.68 -6.29
C SER A 116 24.76 -1.80 -5.81
N LEU A 117 25.29 -2.01 -4.61
CA LEU A 117 26.52 -1.35 -4.15
C LEU A 117 27.81 -2.14 -4.50
N ILE A 118 27.72 -3.16 -5.38
CA ILE A 118 28.86 -4.00 -5.79
C ILE A 118 29.01 -4.03 -7.32
N LEU A 119 28.71 -2.92 -8.01
CA LEU A 119 29.18 -2.68 -9.38
C LEU A 119 29.68 -1.24 -9.50
#